data_AF-A0A9P6V2N2-F1
#
_entry.id   AF-A0A9P6V2N2-F1
#
_cell.length_a   1.000
_cell.length_b   1.000
_cell.length_c   1.000
_cell.angle_alpha   90.00
_cell.angle_beta   90.00
_cell.angle_gamma   90.00
#
_symmetry.space_group_name_H-M   'P 1'
#
loop_
_entity.id
_entity.type
_entity.pdbx_description
1 polymer ?
#
loop_
_entity_poly.entity_id
_entity_poly.type
_entity_poly.pdbx_seq_one_letter_code
_entity_poly.pdbx_strand_id
1 'polypeptide(L)'
;MVGISAITHGTLLSGIVLLGEITGLIGPAEPLIDAFCAGCYDMIRESDFMKKLNAGGDTTPGVIHSYIATKYDEVITPYKSTFSDAPGVTNTVVQDLCAVSIPEHLLMVGSKVVMRWILNQLDPSTAKTANCLSVFDWY
;
A
#
# COMPACT_ATOMS: atom_id res chain seq x y z
N MET A 1 6.55 -11.92 0.22
CA MET A 1 6.43 -10.50 -0.16
C MET A 1 5.36 -9.88 0.72
N VAL A 2 5.63 -8.71 1.29
CA VAL A 2 4.67 -7.95 2.10
C VAL A 2 4.49 -6.58 1.46
N GLY A 3 3.29 -6.27 0.99
CA GLY A 3 2.92 -4.97 0.41
C GLY A 3 2.20 -4.09 1.42
N ILE A 4 2.66 -2.85 1.58
CA ILE A 4 2.07 -1.85 2.49
C ILE A 4 1.54 -0.72 1.61
N SER A 5 0.22 -0.51 1.58
CA SER A 5 -0.42 0.47 0.67
C SER A 5 0.15 0.37 -0.76
N ALA A 6 0.34 -0.85 -1.24
CA ALA A 6 1.03 -1.11 -2.49
C ALA A 6 0.17 -0.71 -3.70
N ILE A 7 0.81 -0.23 -4.76
CA ILE A 7 0.13 0.14 -6.02
C ILE A 7 -0.05 -1.11 -6.91
N THR A 8 -0.65 -2.19 -6.38
CA THR A 8 -0.72 -3.50 -7.05
C THR A 8 -1.52 -3.43 -8.37
N HIS A 9 -2.65 -2.71 -8.37
CA HIS A 9 -3.51 -2.54 -9.55
C HIS A 9 -3.62 -1.10 -10.04
N GLY A 10 -2.59 -0.29 -9.74
CA GLY A 10 -2.58 1.12 -10.12
C GLY A 10 -3.39 2.00 -9.17
N THR A 11 -3.27 3.30 -9.40
CA THR A 11 -4.09 4.33 -8.74
C THR A 11 -4.64 5.34 -9.75
N LEU A 12 -5.36 6.36 -9.29
CA LEU A 12 -5.79 7.49 -10.10
C LEU A 12 -4.68 8.55 -10.20
N LEU A 13 -4.65 9.28 -11.31
CA LEU A 13 -3.75 10.42 -11.51
C LEU A 13 -3.84 11.44 -10.36
N SER A 14 -5.05 11.67 -9.83
CA SER A 14 -5.27 12.57 -8.70
C SER A 14 -4.51 12.15 -7.44
N GLY A 15 -4.37 10.85 -7.18
CA GLY A 15 -3.60 10.35 -6.03
C GLY A 15 -2.10 10.59 -6.20
N ILE A 16 -1.59 10.46 -7.43
CA ILE A 16 -0.20 10.77 -7.77
C ILE A 16 0.11 12.26 -7.66
N VAL A 17 -0.79 13.11 -8.16
CA VAL A 17 -0.66 14.58 -8.03
C VAL A 17 -0.65 14.97 -6.55
N LEU A 18 -1.60 14.44 -5.75
CA LEU A 18 -1.66 14.68 -4.31
C LEU A 18 -0.37 14.25 -3.61
N LEU A 19 0.18 13.07 -3.96
CA LEU A 19 1.46 12.61 -3.42
C LEU A 19 2.59 13.61 -3.73
N GLY A 20 2.64 14.14 -4.95
CA GLY A 20 3.61 15.16 -5.34
C GLY A 20 3.46 16.46 -4.54
N GLU A 21 2.24 16.90 -4.28
CA GLU A 21 1.95 18.10 -3.47
C GLU A 21 2.37 17.91 -1.99
N ILE A 22 1.99 16.80 -1.34
CA ILE A 22 2.28 16.58 0.09
C ILE A 22 3.77 16.36 0.37
N THR A 23 4.51 15.85 -0.62
CA THR A 23 5.97 15.68 -0.55
C THR A 23 6.74 16.95 -0.95
N GLY A 24 6.07 17.96 -1.48
CA GLY A 24 6.68 19.19 -2.01
C GLY A 24 7.46 18.98 -3.32
N LEU A 25 7.23 17.86 -4.02
CA LEU A 25 7.83 17.55 -5.32
C LEU A 25 7.09 18.21 -6.48
N ILE A 26 5.83 18.60 -6.26
CA ILE A 26 5.01 19.39 -7.19
C ILE A 26 4.60 20.69 -6.49
N GLY A 27 4.84 21.83 -7.15
CA GLY A 27 4.29 23.12 -6.72
C GLY A 27 2.84 23.31 -7.21
N PRO A 28 2.07 24.27 -6.65
CA PRO A 28 0.63 24.47 -6.92
C PRO A 28 0.24 24.74 -8.39
N ALA A 29 1.21 24.90 -9.30
CA ALA A 29 1.00 25.33 -10.68
C ALA A 29 1.90 24.61 -11.72
N GLU A 30 2.58 23.52 -11.36
CA GLU A 30 3.46 22.79 -12.28
C GLU A 30 2.93 21.39 -12.60
N PRO A 31 2.36 21.13 -13.79
CA PRO A 31 1.99 19.78 -14.21
C PRO A 31 3.20 19.02 -14.75
N LEU A 32 4.36 19.13 -14.10
CA LEU A 32 5.60 18.46 -14.51
C LEU A 32 5.81 17.17 -13.72
N ILE A 33 4.83 16.26 -13.82
CA ILE A 33 4.91 14.91 -13.23
C ILE A 33 6.18 14.19 -13.70
N ASP A 34 6.51 14.34 -14.99
CA ASP A 34 7.70 13.72 -15.59
C ASP A 34 9.03 14.25 -15.02
N ALA A 35 9.06 15.49 -14.51
CA ALA A 35 10.30 16.11 -14.04
C ALA A 35 10.81 15.52 -12.71
N PHE A 36 9.93 14.97 -11.88
CA PHE A 36 10.33 14.36 -10.60
C PHE A 36 9.98 12.87 -10.50
N CYS A 37 9.11 12.35 -11.39
CA CYS A 37 8.62 10.99 -11.29
C CYS A 37 8.43 10.36 -12.67
N ALA A 38 9.51 9.79 -13.21
CA ALA A 38 9.51 9.11 -14.50
C ALA A 38 8.48 7.95 -14.57
N GLY A 39 8.19 7.29 -13.44
CA GLY A 39 7.24 6.17 -13.38
C GLY A 39 5.82 6.54 -12.96
N CYS A 40 5.50 7.82 -12.79
CA CYS A 40 4.20 8.21 -12.24
C CYS A 40 3.03 7.90 -13.17
N TYR A 41 3.21 8.08 -14.48
CA TYR A 41 2.22 7.65 -15.47
C TYR A 41 2.10 6.13 -15.54
N ASP A 42 3.18 5.40 -15.29
CA ASP A 42 3.16 3.94 -15.24
C ASP A 42 2.32 3.43 -14.07
N MET A 43 2.25 4.16 -12.95
CA MET A 43 1.45 3.80 -11.76
C MET A 43 -0.06 4.06 -11.93
N ILE A 44 -0.48 4.74 -12.99
CA ILE A 44 -1.90 5.01 -13.24
C ILE A 44 -2.60 3.71 -13.62
N ARG A 45 -3.79 3.50 -13.05
CA ARG A 45 -4.66 2.38 -13.40
C ARG A 45 -4.93 2.36 -14.90
N GLU A 46 -4.89 1.17 -15.49
CA GLU A 46 -5.03 0.96 -16.94
C GLU A 46 -3.88 1.53 -17.82
N SER A 47 -2.77 2.00 -17.24
CA SER A 47 -1.56 2.29 -18.03
C SER A 47 -1.07 1.03 -18.75
N ASP A 48 -0.35 1.20 -19.86
CA ASP A 48 0.22 0.07 -20.59
C ASP A 48 1.21 -0.72 -19.70
N PHE A 49 1.92 -0.03 -18.80
CA PHE A 49 2.77 -0.67 -17.81
C PHE A 49 1.96 -1.54 -16.83
N MET A 50 0.91 -1.01 -16.18
CA MET A 50 0.09 -1.79 -15.24
C MET A 50 -0.58 -2.98 -15.92
N LYS A 51 -1.09 -2.80 -17.14
CA LYS A 51 -1.67 -3.90 -17.93
C LYS A 51 -0.64 -4.99 -18.21
N LYS A 52 0.58 -4.61 -18.61
CA LYS A 52 1.66 -5.56 -18.85
C LYS A 52 2.13 -6.26 -17.58
N LEU A 53 2.25 -5.52 -16.47
CA LEU A 53 2.67 -6.03 -15.17
C LEU A 53 1.68 -7.10 -14.67
N ASN A 54 0.38 -6.81 -14.73
CA ASN A 54 -0.67 -7.66 -14.17
C ASN A 54 -1.18 -8.75 -15.13
N ALA A 55 -0.72 -8.79 -16.38
CA ALA A 55 -1.13 -9.79 -17.36
C ALA A 55 -0.79 -11.23 -16.96
N GLY A 56 0.26 -11.42 -16.15
CA GLY A 56 0.71 -12.73 -15.67
C GLY A 56 0.01 -13.20 -14.38
N GLY A 57 -0.87 -12.38 -13.80
CA GLY A 57 -1.40 -12.56 -12.46
C GLY A 57 -0.50 -11.97 -11.37
N ASP A 58 -1.06 -11.84 -10.17
CA ASP A 58 -0.47 -11.00 -9.12
C ASP A 58 0.61 -11.70 -8.29
N THR A 59 0.73 -13.03 -8.39
CA THR A 59 1.59 -13.83 -7.50
C THR A 59 2.67 -14.58 -8.26
N THR A 60 3.84 -14.64 -7.64
CA THR A 60 4.96 -15.47 -8.08
C THR A 60 4.94 -16.84 -7.37
N PRO A 61 5.10 -17.96 -8.10
CA PRO A 61 5.17 -19.29 -7.48
C PRO A 61 6.23 -19.39 -6.39
N GLY A 62 5.89 -20.02 -5.26
CA GLY A 62 6.79 -20.21 -4.13
C GLY A 62 6.95 -19.00 -3.20
N VAL A 63 6.31 -17.87 -3.50
CA VAL A 63 6.34 -16.67 -2.66
C VAL A 63 4.99 -16.51 -1.94
N ILE A 64 5.04 -16.36 -0.61
CA ILE A 64 3.86 -15.99 0.19
C ILE A 64 3.62 -14.50 -0.01
N HIS A 65 2.39 -14.10 -0.36
CA HIS A 65 2.03 -12.70 -0.60
C HIS A 65 1.02 -12.23 0.44
N SER A 66 1.33 -11.11 1.08
CA SER A 66 0.45 -10.46 2.04
C SER A 66 0.40 -8.97 1.77
N TYR A 67 -0.78 -8.38 1.80
CA TYR A 67 -1.02 -6.96 1.55
C TYR A 67 -1.80 -6.33 2.69
N ILE A 68 -1.39 -5.14 3.12
CA ILE A 68 -2.12 -4.34 4.10
C ILE A 68 -2.40 -2.95 3.55
N ALA A 69 -3.66 -2.52 3.67
CA ALA A 69 -4.14 -1.22 3.20
C ALA A 69 -4.85 -0.45 4.32
N THR A 70 -5.10 0.84 4.10
CA THR A 70 -5.89 1.71 4.98
C THR A 70 -7.09 2.27 4.23
N LYS A 71 -8.24 2.37 4.91
CA LYS A 71 -9.44 3.04 4.36
C LYS A 71 -9.22 4.53 4.11
N TYR A 72 -8.17 5.11 4.70
CA TYR A 72 -7.81 6.52 4.63
C TYR A 72 -6.72 6.81 3.59
N ASP A 73 -6.42 5.86 2.70
CA ASP A 73 -5.40 6.04 1.67
C ASP A 73 -5.90 7.04 0.62
N GLU A 74 -5.20 8.18 0.55
CA GLU A 74 -5.49 9.29 -0.35
C GLU A 74 -4.73 9.17 -1.68
N VAL A 75 -3.66 8.37 -1.71
CA VAL A 75 -2.80 8.19 -2.88
C VAL A 75 -3.28 7.01 -3.71
N ILE A 76 -3.70 5.91 -3.08
CA ILE A 76 -4.16 4.67 -3.71
C ILE A 76 -5.67 4.60 -3.64
N THR A 77 -6.32 5.03 -4.71
CA THR A 77 -7.79 5.15 -4.74
C THR A 77 -8.39 4.32 -5.88
N PRO A 78 -9.36 3.43 -5.58
CA PRO A 78 -9.80 3.01 -4.25
C PRO A 78 -8.71 2.19 -3.52
N TYR A 79 -8.58 2.32 -2.19
CA TYR A 79 -7.52 1.63 -1.40
C TYR A 79 -7.42 0.13 -1.63
N LYS A 80 -8.53 -0.51 -2.01
CA LYS A 80 -8.60 -1.93 -2.34
C LYS A 80 -7.81 -2.32 -3.59
N SER A 81 -7.37 -1.37 -4.44
CA SER A 81 -6.44 -1.67 -5.54
C SER A 81 -5.08 -2.16 -5.06
N THR A 82 -4.79 -2.02 -3.76
CA THR A 82 -3.65 -2.64 -3.08
C THR A 82 -3.73 -4.17 -3.07
N PHE A 83 -4.94 -4.73 -3.01
CA PHE A 83 -5.12 -6.16 -2.79
C PHE A 83 -4.96 -6.97 -4.07
N SER A 84 -4.69 -8.26 -3.87
CA SER A 84 -4.68 -9.29 -4.92
C SER A 84 -5.78 -10.32 -4.67
N ASP A 85 -6.49 -10.71 -5.74
CA ASP A 85 -7.52 -11.75 -5.69
C ASP A 85 -6.94 -13.17 -5.95
N ALA A 86 -5.61 -13.29 -6.05
CA ALA A 86 -4.96 -14.57 -6.28
C ALA A 86 -5.15 -15.53 -5.07
N PRO A 87 -5.27 -16.85 -5.31
CA PRO A 87 -5.41 -17.81 -4.22
C PRO A 87 -4.23 -17.78 -3.25
N GLY A 88 -4.52 -17.93 -1.96
CA GLY A 88 -3.49 -18.00 -0.91
C GLY A 88 -2.85 -16.67 -0.50
N VAL A 89 -3.37 -15.54 -1.02
CA VAL A 89 -2.96 -14.19 -0.59
C VAL A 89 -3.65 -13.79 0.70
N THR A 90 -2.92 -13.11 1.60
CA THR A 90 -3.51 -12.45 2.78
C THR A 90 -3.73 -10.97 2.51
N ASN A 91 -4.98 -10.53 2.39
CA ASN A 91 -5.34 -9.11 2.31
C ASN A 91 -5.87 -8.64 3.65
N THR A 92 -5.37 -7.51 4.17
CA THR A 92 -5.78 -6.96 5.45
C THR A 92 -6.03 -5.46 5.35
N VAL A 93 -7.08 -4.98 6.01
CA VAL A 93 -7.28 -3.54 6.23
C VAL A 93 -6.86 -3.21 7.65
N VAL A 94 -6.03 -2.19 7.86
CA VAL A 94 -5.52 -1.86 9.21
C VAL A 94 -6.66 -1.55 10.19
N GLN A 95 -7.77 -1.00 9.72
CA GLN A 95 -8.96 -0.75 10.54
C GLN A 95 -9.67 -2.02 11.02
N ASP A 96 -9.43 -3.18 10.40
CA ASP A 96 -9.97 -4.46 10.88
C ASP A 96 -9.13 -5.01 12.05
N LEU A 97 -7.86 -4.58 12.15
CA LEU A 97 -6.98 -4.89 13.29
C LEU A 97 -7.20 -3.90 14.45
N CYS A 98 -7.37 -2.62 14.11
CA CYS A 98 -7.63 -1.56 15.07
C CYS A 98 -8.50 -0.47 14.43
N ALA A 99 -9.79 -0.43 14.79
CA ALA A 99 -10.75 0.49 14.19
C ALA A 99 -10.40 1.99 14.34
N VAL A 100 -9.62 2.34 15.36
CA VAL A 100 -9.15 3.72 15.62
C VAL A 100 -7.77 4.02 15.03
N SER A 101 -7.13 3.06 14.35
CA SER A 101 -5.90 3.29 13.62
C SER A 101 -6.24 3.98 12.30
N ILE A 102 -5.79 5.23 12.15
CA ILE A 102 -6.10 6.10 11.00
C ILE A 102 -4.87 6.56 10.20
N PRO A 103 -3.81 5.74 10.00
CA PRO A 103 -2.72 6.17 9.13
C PRO A 103 -3.25 6.40 7.71
N GLU A 104 -2.80 7.49 7.11
CA GLU A 104 -2.91 7.73 5.67
C GLU A 104 -1.75 7.05 4.92
N HIS A 105 -1.67 7.19 3.61
CA HIS A 105 -0.71 6.46 2.76
C HIS A 105 0.74 6.46 3.28
N LEU A 106 1.30 7.63 3.59
CA LEU A 106 2.69 7.79 4.03
C LEU A 106 2.90 7.34 5.48
N LEU A 107 1.91 7.49 6.35
CA LEU A 107 1.98 7.08 7.76
C LEU A 107 1.76 5.58 7.96
N MET A 108 1.34 4.82 6.95
CA MET A 108 1.18 3.36 7.03
C MET A 108 2.48 2.66 7.46
N VAL A 109 3.62 3.08 6.92
CA VAL A 109 4.93 2.50 7.26
C VAL A 109 5.37 2.84 8.69
N GLY A 110 4.86 3.92 9.28
CA GLY A 110 5.11 4.34 10.65
C GLY A 110 4.12 3.75 11.68
N SER A 111 3.03 3.13 11.22
CA SER A 111 2.01 2.59 12.11
C SER A 111 2.50 1.34 12.82
N LYS A 112 2.58 1.38 14.15
CA LYS A 112 2.96 0.21 14.97
C LYS A 112 1.99 -0.97 14.86
N VAL A 113 0.70 -0.71 14.56
CA VAL A 113 -0.28 -1.77 14.27
C VAL A 113 0.10 -2.50 12.98
N VAL A 114 0.46 -1.74 11.94
CA VAL A 114 0.94 -2.27 10.65
C VAL A 114 2.26 -3.01 10.84
N MET A 115 3.22 -2.44 11.57
CA MET A 115 4.50 -3.11 11.88
C MET A 115 4.31 -4.44 12.59
N ARG A 116 3.44 -4.51 13.62
CA ARG A 116 3.14 -5.78 14.29
C ARG A 116 2.57 -6.81 13.31
N TRP A 117 1.65 -6.39 12.43
CA TRP A 117 1.11 -7.27 11.39
C TRP A 117 2.18 -7.74 10.41
N ILE A 118 3.08 -6.85 9.97
CA ILE A 118 4.22 -7.19 9.08
C ILE A 118 5.11 -8.25 9.72
N LEU A 119 5.49 -8.07 10.99
CA LEU A 119 6.33 -9.04 11.70
C LEU A 119 5.68 -10.43 11.75
N ASN A 120 4.36 -10.51 11.92
CA ASN A 120 3.63 -11.78 11.88
C ASN A 120 3.67 -12.44 10.49
N GLN A 121 3.73 -11.66 9.40
CA GLN A 121 3.87 -12.20 8.04
C GLN A 121 5.30 -12.70 7.78
N LEU A 122 6.30 -12.06 8.38
CA LEU A 122 7.72 -12.39 8.20
C LEU A 122 8.17 -13.58 9.06
N ASP A 123 7.64 -13.70 10.28
CA ASP A 123 7.87 -14.84 11.17
C ASP A 123 6.55 -15.31 11.81
N PRO A 124 5.77 -16.15 11.11
CA PRO A 124 4.52 -16.68 11.63
C PRO A 124 4.67 -17.52 12.90
N SER A 125 5.86 -18.08 13.16
CA SER A 125 6.09 -18.97 14.29
C SER A 125 6.09 -18.25 15.64
N THR A 126 6.36 -16.94 15.63
CA THR A 126 6.41 -16.08 16.83
C THR A 126 5.34 -14.98 16.83
N ALA A 127 4.34 -15.12 15.96
CA ALA A 127 3.31 -14.11 15.73
C ALA A 127 2.57 -13.70 17.02
N LYS A 128 2.36 -12.39 17.20
CA LYS A 128 1.54 -11.82 18.29
C LYS A 128 0.34 -11.09 17.69
N THR A 129 -0.78 -11.03 18.40
CA THR A 129 -1.98 -10.34 17.90
C THR A 129 -1.67 -8.89 17.52
N ALA A 130 -1.88 -8.54 16.25
CA ALA A 130 -1.85 -7.15 15.78
C ALA A 130 -3.19 -6.50 16.10
N ASN A 131 -3.18 -5.49 16.97
CA ASN A 131 -4.38 -4.77 17.39
C ASN A 131 -4.03 -3.36 17.90
N CYS A 132 -5.01 -2.65 18.47
CA CYS A 132 -4.78 -1.29 18.97
C CYS A 132 -3.70 -1.19 20.06
N LEU A 133 -3.45 -2.25 20.84
CA LEU A 133 -2.41 -2.24 21.88
C LEU A 133 -1.00 -2.33 21.31
N SER A 134 -0.84 -2.72 20.04
CA SER A 134 0.45 -2.75 19.36
C SER A 134 1.13 -1.37 19.30
N VAL A 135 0.40 -0.27 19.52
CA VAL A 135 1.00 1.08 19.66
C VAL A 135 1.93 1.21 20.87
N PHE A 136 1.75 0.35 21.88
CA PHE A 136 2.61 0.29 23.06
C PHE A 136 3.71 -0.75 22.95
N ASP A 137 3.76 -1.53 21.88
CA ASP A 137 4.86 -2.45 21.66
C ASP A 137 6.14 -1.64 21.34
N TRP A 138 7.19 -1.97 22.08
CA TRP A 138 8.57 -1.63 21.81
C TRP A 138 9.26 -2.98 21.59
N TYR A 139 9.94 -3.13 20.47
CA TYR A 139 10.38 -4.41 19.84
C TYR A 139 10.72 -5.54 20.83
#